data_AF-A0A959JX05-F1
#
_entry.id   AF-A0A959JX05-F1
#
_cell.length_a   1.000
_cell.length_b   1.000
_cell.length_c   1.000
_cell.angle_alpha   90.00
_cell.angle_beta   90.00
_cell.angle_gamma   90.00
#
_symmetry.space_group_name_H-M   'P 1'
#
loop_
_entity.id
_entity.type
_entity.pdbx_description
1 polymer ?
#
loop_
_entity_poly.entity_id
_entity_poly.type
_entity_poly.pdbx_seq_one_letter_code
_entity_poly.pdbx_strand_id
1 'polypeptide(L)'
;MIDTKTKNVGDSTIACPSCGHHFDVEEAIEKKAEQRLREEFNQRFLHLKRNLDEEKRLLDRERIEVKQLSNKTWEIIQEELKKERIRLADQMKLEAQKQWKSELEGMRQALEAKEKENLSLQKKELGLLAERQKLENERESLRIKLERDFLTRQQDMEKTIRNQFRDQQNFLRLEYEKKLEDQKNLINEMNRKMEQGSMKLQGEVQEIAIESFLKEKFQTDVVTEIKSGARGADCILTIREKSDGPEMGKIYFESKRTKHFQNSWIEKFKGDMRQKKADLGILVTQVMPSDMEHMGEKDGVWMCTFEEMQVLVPILRDSVISVAKAAEQSNNQDTKMAMLYEYLISNEFRMQMEAIVEGFTQLKEELDREKRAMHSIWKRREKQIEKVLLNTNHLYGSIRGIAGNEIKTIKSLEIE
;
A
#
# COMPACT_ATOMS: atom_id res chain seq x y z
N MET A 1 28.57 -47.54 -158.31
CA MET A 1 27.90 -48.02 -159.53
C MET A 1 28.12 -46.97 -160.60
N ILE A 2 28.97 -47.26 -161.57
CA ILE A 2 28.83 -46.96 -163.01
C ILE A 2 29.97 -47.74 -163.66
N ASP A 3 29.58 -48.88 -164.21
CA ASP A 3 30.30 -49.63 -165.24
C ASP A 3 30.42 -48.75 -166.48
N THR A 4 31.59 -48.75 -167.11
CA THR A 4 31.68 -48.57 -168.56
C THR A 4 32.93 -49.25 -169.08
N LYS A 5 32.73 -50.45 -169.62
CA LYS A 5 33.57 -51.03 -170.68
C LYS A 5 33.50 -50.14 -171.92
N THR A 6 34.62 -49.95 -172.60
CA THR A 6 34.65 -50.03 -174.07
C THR A 6 36.09 -50.21 -174.55
N LYS A 7 36.29 -51.26 -175.35
CA LYS A 7 37.49 -51.54 -176.14
C LYS A 7 37.38 -50.79 -177.48
N ASN A 8 38.55 -50.56 -178.06
CA ASN A 8 38.93 -50.69 -179.48
C ASN A 8 39.11 -49.44 -180.37
N VAL A 9 40.37 -49.31 -180.79
CA VAL A 9 40.91 -49.14 -182.18
C VAL A 9 41.19 -47.72 -182.66
N GLY A 10 42.44 -47.50 -183.08
CA GLY A 10 42.79 -46.44 -184.03
C GLY A 10 44.28 -46.08 -184.09
N ASP A 11 45.16 -47.01 -184.50
CA ASP A 11 46.56 -46.74 -184.85
C ASP A 11 46.68 -45.50 -185.77
N SER A 12 47.30 -44.43 -185.26
CA SER A 12 47.59 -43.19 -186.00
C SER A 12 49.06 -42.78 -185.82
N THR A 13 49.96 -43.75 -185.92
CA THR A 13 51.41 -43.53 -185.80
C THR A 13 51.95 -42.90 -187.09
N ILE A 14 52.37 -41.63 -187.03
CA ILE A 14 52.98 -40.89 -188.15
C ILE A 14 54.50 -40.81 -187.96
N ALA A 15 55.27 -41.11 -189.01
CA ALA A 15 56.73 -41.13 -188.97
C ALA A 15 57.34 -39.72 -189.12
N CYS A 16 58.25 -39.36 -188.22
CA CYS A 16 59.01 -38.13 -188.28
C CYS A 16 59.95 -38.08 -189.51
N PRO A 17 59.88 -37.05 -190.38
CA PRO A 17 60.73 -36.94 -191.57
C PRO A 17 62.24 -36.71 -191.28
N SER A 18 62.64 -36.56 -190.02
CA SER A 18 64.06 -36.43 -189.62
C SER A 18 64.64 -37.63 -188.86
N CYS A 19 63.83 -38.57 -188.37
CA CYS A 19 64.35 -39.69 -187.57
C CYS A 19 63.53 -40.99 -187.59
N GLY A 20 62.43 -41.06 -188.34
CA GLY A 20 61.65 -42.30 -188.52
C GLY A 20 60.90 -42.83 -187.27
N HIS A 21 60.90 -42.09 -186.15
CA HIS A 21 60.17 -42.46 -184.94
C HIS A 21 58.69 -42.08 -185.05
N HIS A 22 57.80 -42.95 -184.56
CA HIS A 22 56.34 -42.78 -184.60
C HIS A 22 55.83 -42.43 -183.20
N PHE A 23 54.97 -41.42 -183.07
CA PHE A 23 54.43 -40.97 -181.77
C PHE A 23 52.94 -40.57 -181.87
N ASP A 24 52.22 -40.69 -180.75
CA ASP A 24 50.79 -40.41 -180.59
C ASP A 24 50.56 -38.96 -180.07
N VAL A 25 49.62 -38.24 -180.67
CA VAL A 25 49.45 -36.78 -180.52
C VAL A 25 48.59 -36.41 -179.29
N GLU A 26 47.73 -37.30 -178.82
CA GLU A 26 46.83 -37.03 -177.68
C GLU A 26 47.59 -36.92 -176.34
N GLU A 27 48.62 -37.72 -176.14
CA GLU A 27 49.40 -37.76 -174.87
C GLU A 27 50.22 -36.48 -174.61
N ALA A 28 50.53 -35.71 -175.67
CA ALA A 28 51.32 -34.48 -175.56
C ALA A 28 50.49 -33.24 -175.16
N ILE A 29 49.18 -33.24 -175.44
CA ILE A 29 48.28 -32.11 -175.13
C ILE A 29 47.77 -32.20 -173.68
N GLU A 30 47.47 -33.42 -173.20
CA GLU A 30 46.96 -33.67 -171.84
C GLU A 30 47.96 -33.26 -170.74
N LYS A 31 49.25 -33.60 -170.91
CA LYS A 31 50.33 -33.20 -169.98
C LYS A 31 50.49 -31.68 -169.83
N LYS A 32 50.22 -30.89 -170.89
CA LYS A 32 50.30 -29.42 -170.84
C LYS A 32 49.11 -28.79 -170.11
N ALA A 33 47.92 -29.39 -170.18
CA ALA A 33 46.73 -28.92 -169.47
C ALA A 33 46.83 -29.20 -167.96
N GLU A 34 47.29 -30.40 -167.57
CA GLU A 34 47.51 -30.75 -166.16
C GLU A 34 48.54 -29.84 -165.48
N GLN A 35 49.65 -29.52 -166.14
CA GLN A 35 50.67 -28.62 -165.57
C GLN A 35 50.12 -27.23 -165.24
N ARG A 36 49.31 -26.63 -166.12
CA ARG A 36 48.69 -25.30 -165.87
C ARG A 36 47.72 -25.32 -164.69
N LEU A 37 46.85 -26.32 -164.63
CA LEU A 37 45.89 -26.49 -163.54
C LEU A 37 46.58 -26.67 -162.19
N ARG A 38 47.69 -27.43 -162.16
CA ARG A 38 48.50 -27.65 -160.96
C ARG A 38 49.16 -26.36 -160.46
N GLU A 39 49.65 -25.53 -161.37
CA GLU A 39 50.27 -24.24 -161.05
C GLU A 39 49.24 -23.26 -160.46
N GLU A 40 48.06 -23.13 -161.09
CA GLU A 40 46.98 -22.27 -160.60
C GLU A 40 46.43 -22.72 -159.24
N PHE A 41 46.27 -24.03 -159.05
CA PHE A 41 45.82 -24.58 -157.76
C PHE A 41 46.85 -24.33 -156.65
N ASN A 42 48.15 -24.51 -156.93
CA ASN A 42 49.22 -24.21 -155.99
C ASN A 42 49.24 -22.73 -155.60
N GLN A 43 49.08 -21.82 -156.57
CA GLN A 43 49.01 -20.37 -156.30
C GLN A 43 47.81 -20.01 -155.40
N ARG A 44 46.62 -20.55 -155.69
CA ARG A 44 45.42 -20.32 -154.85
C ARG A 44 45.59 -20.90 -153.45
N PHE A 45 46.16 -22.10 -153.33
CA PHE A 45 46.42 -22.73 -152.05
C PHE A 45 47.41 -21.92 -151.19
N LEU A 46 48.49 -21.42 -151.80
CA LEU A 46 49.46 -20.53 -151.16
C LEU A 46 48.82 -19.22 -150.70
N HIS A 47 47.96 -18.61 -151.51
CA HIS A 47 47.25 -17.39 -151.13
C HIS A 47 46.30 -17.62 -149.95
N LEU A 48 45.48 -18.68 -150.00
CA LEU A 48 44.54 -19.01 -148.93
C LEU A 48 45.27 -19.32 -147.61
N LYS A 49 46.40 -20.04 -147.69
CA LYS A 49 47.24 -20.33 -146.52
C LYS A 49 47.81 -19.07 -145.89
N ARG A 50 48.25 -18.09 -146.69
CA ARG A 50 48.72 -16.79 -146.17
C ARG A 50 47.62 -16.01 -145.46
N ASN A 51 46.42 -15.93 -146.05
CA ASN A 51 45.29 -15.22 -145.42
C ASN A 51 44.89 -15.87 -144.09
N LEU A 52 44.85 -17.21 -144.03
CA LEU A 52 44.53 -17.94 -142.80
C LEU A 52 45.61 -17.74 -141.72
N ASP A 53 46.89 -17.69 -142.11
CA ASP A 53 48.00 -17.41 -141.19
C ASP A 53 47.97 -15.96 -140.69
N GLU A 54 47.56 -14.99 -141.51
CA GLU A 54 47.35 -13.60 -141.09
C GLU A 54 46.17 -13.46 -140.12
N GLU A 55 45.04 -14.11 -140.39
CA GLU A 55 43.86 -14.11 -139.52
C GLU A 55 44.17 -14.74 -138.15
N LYS A 56 44.91 -15.86 -138.13
CA LYS A 56 45.39 -16.47 -136.88
C LYS A 56 46.29 -15.52 -136.08
N ARG A 57 47.20 -14.80 -136.75
CA ARG A 57 48.08 -13.81 -136.09
C ARG A 57 47.33 -12.60 -135.55
N LEU A 58 46.20 -12.24 -136.16
CA LEU A 58 45.29 -11.19 -135.65
C LEU A 58 44.57 -11.68 -134.39
N LEU A 59 43.94 -12.86 -134.45
CA LEU A 59 43.26 -13.48 -133.31
C LEU A 59 44.20 -13.71 -132.12
N ASP A 60 45.44 -14.13 -132.35
CA ASP A 60 46.44 -14.29 -131.29
C ASP A 60 46.82 -12.95 -130.64
N ARG A 61 46.92 -11.88 -131.43
CA ARG A 61 47.15 -10.52 -130.91
C ARG A 61 45.98 -10.04 -130.05
N GLU A 62 44.75 -10.19 -130.53
CA GLU A 62 43.54 -9.83 -129.77
C GLU A 62 43.43 -10.65 -128.47
N ARG A 63 43.73 -11.94 -128.51
CA ARG A 63 43.78 -12.78 -127.29
C ARG A 63 44.80 -12.28 -126.27
N ILE A 64 45.99 -11.90 -126.72
CA ILE A 64 47.03 -11.35 -125.84
C ILE A 64 46.56 -10.02 -125.25
N GLU A 65 45.96 -9.15 -126.05
CA GLU A 65 45.47 -7.84 -125.60
C GLU A 65 44.32 -7.95 -124.60
N VAL A 66 43.33 -8.81 -124.86
CA VAL A 66 42.23 -9.10 -123.91
C VAL A 66 42.78 -9.66 -122.61
N LYS A 67 43.77 -10.56 -122.67
CA LYS A 67 44.41 -11.12 -121.47
C LYS A 67 45.18 -10.07 -120.68
N GLN A 68 45.88 -9.16 -121.35
CA GLN A 68 46.58 -8.04 -120.72
C GLN A 68 45.60 -7.05 -120.06
N LEU A 69 44.51 -6.69 -120.74
CA LEU A 69 43.46 -5.84 -120.19
C LEU A 69 42.80 -6.50 -118.99
N SER A 70 42.44 -7.78 -119.08
CA SER A 70 41.87 -8.56 -117.99
C SER A 70 42.77 -8.59 -116.75
N ASN A 71 44.08 -8.78 -116.94
CA ASN A 71 45.05 -8.76 -115.83
C ASN A 71 45.13 -7.38 -115.18
N LYS A 72 45.22 -6.30 -115.98
CA LYS A 72 45.22 -4.92 -115.46
C LYS A 72 43.94 -4.60 -114.68
N THR A 73 42.77 -4.99 -115.21
CA THR A 73 41.50 -4.80 -114.49
C THR A 73 41.45 -5.59 -113.19
N TRP A 74 42.01 -6.81 -113.18
CA TRP A 74 42.08 -7.64 -111.98
C TRP A 74 42.98 -7.00 -110.91
N GLU A 75 44.13 -6.46 -111.29
CA GLU A 75 45.02 -5.74 -110.38
C GLU A 75 44.35 -4.51 -109.75
N ILE A 76 43.63 -3.71 -110.55
CA ILE A 76 42.89 -2.55 -110.05
C ILE A 76 41.79 -2.97 -109.07
N ILE A 77 40.99 -3.99 -109.43
CA ILE A 77 39.91 -4.50 -108.56
C ILE A 77 40.49 -5.04 -107.24
N GLN A 78 41.62 -5.76 -107.27
CA GLN A 78 42.27 -6.25 -106.05
C GLN A 78 42.74 -5.11 -105.15
N GLU A 79 43.27 -4.04 -105.74
CA GLU A 79 43.74 -2.88 -104.99
C GLU A 79 42.58 -2.09 -104.38
N GLU A 80 41.49 -1.89 -105.11
CA GLU A 80 40.27 -1.26 -104.58
C GLU A 80 39.62 -2.10 -103.48
N LEU A 81 39.52 -3.43 -103.66
CA LEU A 81 39.00 -4.33 -102.63
C LEU A 81 39.85 -4.33 -101.37
N LYS A 82 41.18 -4.23 -101.48
CA LYS A 82 42.06 -4.08 -100.31
C LYS A 82 41.80 -2.77 -99.58
N LYS A 83 41.69 -1.66 -100.30
CA LYS A 83 41.39 -0.34 -99.72
C LYS A 83 40.05 -0.33 -99.00
N GLU A 84 39.01 -0.89 -99.63
CA GLU A 84 37.67 -0.94 -99.04
C GLU A 84 37.62 -1.89 -97.82
N ARG A 85 38.36 -3.01 -97.85
CA ARG A 85 38.52 -3.89 -96.67
C ARG A 85 39.18 -3.18 -95.49
N ILE A 86 40.25 -2.42 -95.73
CA ILE A 86 40.94 -1.65 -94.69
C ILE A 86 39.98 -0.59 -94.12
N ARG A 87 39.29 0.15 -95.00
CA ARG A 87 38.32 1.17 -94.60
C ARG A 87 37.19 0.60 -93.74
N LEU A 88 36.61 -0.53 -94.15
CA LEU A 88 35.55 -1.20 -93.38
C LEU A 88 36.08 -1.71 -92.04
N ALA A 89 37.29 -2.29 -92.00
CA ALA A 89 37.91 -2.74 -90.76
C ALA A 89 38.16 -1.57 -89.78
N ASP A 90 38.62 -0.41 -90.27
CA ASP A 90 38.83 0.78 -89.46
C ASP A 90 37.51 1.37 -88.96
N GLN A 91 36.45 1.38 -89.77
CA GLN A 91 35.11 1.79 -89.35
C GLN A 91 34.57 0.88 -88.25
N MET A 92 34.61 -0.44 -88.43
CA MET A 92 34.17 -1.41 -87.43
C MET A 92 34.98 -1.28 -86.13
N LYS A 93 36.30 -1.06 -86.23
CA LYS A 93 37.15 -0.84 -85.06
C LYS A 93 36.78 0.45 -84.32
N LEU A 94 36.50 1.53 -85.04
CA LEU A 94 36.09 2.80 -84.44
C LEU A 94 34.72 2.70 -83.76
N GLU A 95 33.76 2.03 -84.39
CA GLU A 95 32.42 1.81 -83.83
C GLU A 95 32.49 0.92 -82.58
N ALA A 96 33.23 -0.20 -82.63
CA ALA A 96 33.47 -1.05 -81.47
C ALA A 96 34.16 -0.28 -80.32
N GLN A 97 35.16 0.54 -80.63
CA GLN A 97 35.81 1.40 -79.62
C GLN A 97 34.85 2.43 -79.01
N LYS A 98 33.94 3.01 -79.80
CA LYS A 98 32.92 3.95 -79.30
C LYS A 98 31.91 3.24 -78.40
N GLN A 99 31.40 2.08 -78.82
CA GLN A 99 30.47 1.27 -78.04
C GLN A 99 31.10 0.83 -76.71
N TRP A 100 32.31 0.26 -76.74
CA TRP A 100 33.01 -0.13 -75.51
C TRP A 100 33.30 1.04 -74.58
N LYS A 101 33.69 2.21 -75.10
CA LYS A 101 33.88 3.41 -74.25
C LYS A 101 32.57 3.82 -73.58
N SER A 102 31.46 3.81 -74.32
CA SER A 102 30.14 4.15 -73.77
C SER A 102 29.69 3.14 -72.72
N GLU A 103 29.89 1.85 -72.96
CA GLU A 103 29.55 0.78 -72.01
C GLU A 103 30.41 0.85 -70.74
N LEU A 104 31.72 1.08 -70.88
CA LEU A 104 32.64 1.25 -69.75
C LEU A 104 32.27 2.46 -68.89
N GLU A 105 31.89 3.58 -69.53
CA GLU A 105 31.43 4.77 -68.82
C GLU A 105 30.11 4.51 -68.08
N GLY A 106 29.16 3.84 -68.73
CA GLY A 106 27.90 3.43 -68.10
C GLY A 106 28.12 2.47 -66.92
N MET A 107 29.01 1.48 -67.07
CA MET A 107 29.37 0.57 -65.98
C MET A 107 30.07 1.29 -64.83
N ARG A 108 30.97 2.24 -65.11
CA ARG A 108 31.63 3.06 -64.08
C ARG A 108 30.63 3.88 -63.28
N GLN A 109 29.72 4.56 -63.97
CA GLN A 109 28.68 5.36 -63.31
C GLN A 109 27.73 4.49 -62.47
N ALA A 110 27.36 3.30 -62.98
CA ALA A 110 26.56 2.34 -62.23
C ALA A 110 27.29 1.83 -60.99
N LEU A 111 28.59 1.53 -61.08
CA LEU A 111 29.41 1.09 -59.96
C LEU A 111 29.54 2.19 -58.91
N GLU A 112 29.85 3.43 -59.30
CA GLU A 112 29.92 4.57 -58.38
C GLU A 112 28.58 4.84 -57.68
N ALA A 113 27.47 4.74 -58.41
CA ALA A 113 26.14 4.87 -57.83
C ALA A 113 25.87 3.77 -56.79
N LYS A 114 26.25 2.52 -57.10
CA LYS A 114 26.11 1.37 -56.19
C LYS A 114 27.01 1.48 -54.97
N GLU A 115 28.24 1.96 -55.11
CA GLU A 115 29.14 2.20 -53.98
C GLU A 115 28.60 3.29 -53.04
N LYS A 116 28.08 4.39 -53.60
CA LYS A 116 27.43 5.45 -52.81
C LYS A 116 26.19 4.94 -52.09
N GLU A 117 25.36 4.16 -52.77
CA GLU A 117 24.19 3.51 -52.19
C GLU A 117 24.58 2.57 -51.04
N ASN A 118 25.58 1.71 -51.26
CA ASN A 118 26.06 0.77 -50.26
C ASN A 118 26.64 1.47 -49.02
N LEU A 119 27.44 2.52 -49.22
CA LEU A 119 27.96 3.34 -48.11
C LEU A 119 26.83 4.02 -47.32
N SER A 120 25.79 4.49 -48.00
CA SER A 120 24.60 5.07 -47.36
C SER A 120 23.84 4.03 -46.53
N LEU A 121 23.68 2.81 -47.07
CA LEU A 121 23.04 1.70 -46.36
C LEU A 121 23.86 1.27 -45.14
N GLN A 122 25.17 1.11 -45.27
CA GLN A 122 26.05 0.79 -44.14
C GLN A 122 25.98 1.84 -43.02
N LYS A 123 25.93 3.15 -43.37
CA LYS A 123 25.74 4.21 -42.38
C LYS A 123 24.39 4.12 -41.67
N LYS A 124 23.31 3.81 -42.41
CA LYS A 124 21.98 3.61 -41.82
C LYS A 124 21.95 2.40 -40.90
N GLU A 125 22.56 1.29 -41.32
CA GLU A 125 22.66 0.06 -40.52
C GLU A 125 23.40 0.31 -39.20
N LEU A 126 24.56 0.98 -39.24
CA LEU A 126 25.30 1.37 -38.04
C LEU A 126 24.48 2.28 -37.11
N GLY A 127 23.72 3.23 -37.67
CA GLY A 127 22.81 4.08 -36.90
C GLY A 127 21.72 3.29 -36.19
N LEU A 128 21.07 2.36 -36.90
CA LEU A 128 20.03 1.49 -36.35
C LEU A 128 20.59 0.54 -35.28
N LEU A 129 21.80 0.00 -35.46
CA LEU A 129 22.46 -0.82 -34.45
C LEU A 129 22.76 -0.03 -33.17
N ALA A 130 23.27 1.20 -33.29
CA ALA A 130 23.53 2.07 -32.16
C ALA A 130 22.24 2.46 -31.41
N GLU A 131 21.17 2.78 -32.14
CA GLU A 131 19.85 3.07 -31.54
C GLU A 131 19.26 1.85 -30.84
N ARG A 132 19.35 0.67 -31.46
CA ARG A 132 18.91 -0.59 -30.84
C ARG A 132 19.65 -0.88 -29.55
N GLN A 133 20.98 -0.73 -29.53
CA GLN A 133 21.78 -0.92 -28.32
C GLN A 133 21.38 0.08 -27.22
N LYS A 134 21.11 1.33 -27.58
CA LYS A 134 20.67 2.36 -26.63
C LYS A 134 19.31 2.01 -26.02
N LEU A 135 18.35 1.61 -26.84
CA LEU A 135 17.02 1.19 -26.39
C LEU A 135 17.10 -0.06 -25.50
N GLU A 136 17.97 -1.01 -25.81
CA GLU A 136 18.18 -2.21 -25.01
C GLU A 136 18.78 -1.89 -23.64
N ASN A 137 19.80 -1.02 -23.59
CA ASN A 137 20.35 -0.52 -22.33
C ASN A 137 19.32 0.26 -21.50
N GLU A 138 18.49 1.10 -22.14
CA GLU A 138 17.42 1.82 -21.46
C GLU A 138 16.37 0.86 -20.89
N ARG A 139 15.95 -0.16 -21.65
CA ARG A 139 15.01 -1.19 -21.17
C ARG A 139 15.57 -1.97 -19.98
N GLU A 140 16.83 -2.39 -20.03
CA GLU A 140 17.45 -3.10 -18.92
C GLU A 140 17.59 -2.20 -17.68
N SER A 141 18.00 -0.93 -17.86
CA SER A 141 18.06 0.03 -16.76
C SER A 141 16.69 0.28 -16.11
N LEU A 142 15.62 0.33 -16.92
CA LEU A 142 14.25 0.50 -16.45
C LEU A 142 13.78 -0.74 -15.69
N ARG A 143 14.11 -1.94 -16.19
CA ARG A 143 13.80 -3.22 -15.54
C ARG A 143 14.44 -3.29 -14.16
N ILE A 144 15.74 -2.97 -14.06
CA ILE A 144 16.47 -2.94 -12.78
C ILE A 144 15.87 -1.92 -11.82
N LYS A 145 15.49 -0.72 -12.29
CA LYS A 145 14.82 0.29 -11.47
C LYS A 145 13.47 -0.22 -10.93
N LEU A 146 12.64 -0.79 -11.80
CA LEU A 146 11.34 -1.34 -11.40
C LEU A 146 11.49 -2.46 -10.37
N GLU A 147 12.47 -3.34 -10.54
CA GLU A 147 12.75 -4.42 -9.59
C GLU A 147 13.23 -3.86 -8.24
N ARG A 148 14.11 -2.86 -8.24
CA ARG A 148 14.57 -2.18 -7.01
C ARG A 148 13.44 -1.44 -6.29
N ASP A 149 12.58 -0.75 -7.03
CA ASP A 149 11.42 -0.05 -6.49
C ASP A 149 10.42 -1.04 -5.90
N PHE A 150 10.21 -2.18 -6.57
CA PHE A 150 9.35 -3.25 -6.08
C PHE A 150 9.88 -3.87 -4.78
N LEU A 151 11.19 -4.17 -4.71
CA LEU A 151 11.83 -4.68 -3.49
C LEU A 151 11.74 -3.67 -2.34
N THR A 152 11.94 -2.38 -2.62
CA THR A 152 11.86 -1.33 -1.61
C THR A 152 10.42 -1.20 -1.08
N ARG A 153 9.43 -1.19 -1.99
CA ARG A 153 8.00 -1.19 -1.61
C ARG A 153 7.60 -2.42 -0.80
N GLN A 154 8.13 -3.61 -1.15
CA GLN A 154 7.89 -4.80 -0.34
C GLN A 154 8.44 -4.65 1.08
N GLN A 155 9.67 -4.17 1.24
CA GLN A 155 10.28 -3.96 2.55
C GLN A 155 9.51 -2.92 3.38
N ASP A 156 9.06 -1.82 2.76
CA ASP A 156 8.28 -0.80 3.46
C ASP A 156 6.89 -1.30 3.86
N MET A 157 6.26 -2.10 3.00
CA MET A 157 4.99 -2.75 3.32
C MET A 157 5.15 -3.78 4.45
N GLU A 158 6.21 -4.59 4.43
CA GLU A 158 6.51 -5.54 5.50
C GLU A 158 6.74 -4.82 6.85
N LYS A 159 7.51 -3.72 6.85
CA LYS A 159 7.71 -2.89 8.04
C LYS A 159 6.40 -2.29 8.55
N THR A 160 5.55 -1.79 7.64
CA THR A 160 4.25 -1.21 7.98
C THR A 160 3.33 -2.25 8.62
N ILE A 161 3.22 -3.43 8.00
CA ILE A 161 2.44 -4.55 8.53
C ILE A 161 2.98 -4.96 9.91
N ARG A 162 4.31 -5.10 10.05
CA ARG A 162 4.94 -5.47 11.33
C ARG A 162 4.64 -4.46 12.43
N ASN A 163 4.69 -3.16 12.14
CA ASN A 163 4.37 -2.11 13.10
C ASN A 163 2.89 -2.12 13.47
N GLN A 164 1.98 -2.26 12.50
CA GLN A 164 0.55 -2.38 12.76
C GLN A 164 0.21 -3.59 13.65
N PHE A 165 0.83 -4.75 13.38
CA PHE A 165 0.67 -5.93 14.23
C PHE A 165 1.21 -5.69 15.64
N ARG A 166 2.37 -5.05 15.78
CA ARG A 166 2.94 -4.71 17.09
C ARG A 166 2.03 -3.75 17.87
N ASP A 167 1.47 -2.75 17.20
CA ASP A 167 0.56 -1.77 17.83
C ASP A 167 -0.75 -2.44 18.25
N GLN A 168 -1.32 -3.32 17.42
CA GLN A 168 -2.49 -4.12 17.80
C GLN A 168 -2.22 -5.03 19.00
N GLN A 169 -1.07 -5.71 19.02
CA GLN A 169 -0.67 -6.57 20.15
C GLN A 169 -0.48 -5.75 21.44
N ASN A 170 0.15 -4.58 21.34
CA ASN A 170 0.31 -3.68 22.48
C ASN A 170 -1.03 -3.16 22.99
N PHE A 171 -1.95 -2.78 22.10
CA PHE A 171 -3.29 -2.34 22.47
C PHE A 171 -4.06 -3.45 23.18
N LEU A 172 -4.05 -4.66 22.64
CA LEU A 172 -4.70 -5.83 23.24
C LEU A 172 -4.09 -6.15 24.62
N ARG A 173 -2.76 -6.07 24.76
CA ARG A 173 -2.08 -6.27 26.05
C ARG A 173 -2.54 -5.24 27.08
N LEU A 174 -2.58 -3.95 26.73
CA LEU A 174 -3.06 -2.88 27.61
C LEU A 174 -4.53 -3.08 28.00
N GLU A 175 -5.37 -3.56 27.09
CA GLU A 175 -6.77 -3.87 27.37
C GLU A 175 -6.89 -5.01 28.39
N TYR A 176 -6.10 -6.08 28.24
CA TYR A 176 -6.07 -7.19 29.19
C TYR A 176 -5.47 -6.81 30.55
N GLU A 177 -4.41 -6.01 30.56
CA GLU A 177 -3.82 -5.48 31.80
C GLU A 177 -4.86 -4.66 32.57
N LYS A 178 -5.60 -3.79 31.89
CA LYS A 178 -6.69 -3.02 32.52
C LYS A 178 -7.82 -3.93 33.04
N LYS A 179 -8.26 -4.92 32.25
CA LYS A 179 -9.26 -5.89 32.70
C LYS A 179 -8.81 -6.67 33.94
N LEU A 180 -7.54 -7.05 34.02
CA LEU A 180 -6.96 -7.73 35.18
C LEU A 180 -6.91 -6.81 36.41
N GLU A 181 -6.55 -5.54 36.23
CA GLU A 181 -6.56 -4.53 37.29
C GLU A 181 -7.98 -4.35 37.87
N ASP A 182 -8.97 -4.18 36.99
CA ASP A 182 -10.38 -4.02 37.38
C ASP A 182 -10.91 -5.27 38.11
N GLN A 183 -10.55 -6.47 37.63
CA GLN A 183 -10.90 -7.73 38.31
C GLN A 183 -10.26 -7.86 39.69
N LYS A 184 -8.99 -7.48 39.84
CA LYS A 184 -8.31 -7.47 41.15
C LYS A 184 -9.00 -6.53 42.14
N ASN A 185 -9.37 -5.33 41.68
CA ASN A 185 -10.08 -4.36 42.51
C ASN A 185 -11.44 -4.89 42.96
N LEU A 186 -12.20 -5.54 42.06
CA LEU A 186 -13.48 -6.15 42.39
C LEU A 186 -13.34 -7.28 43.42
N ILE A 187 -12.32 -8.15 43.27
CA ILE A 187 -12.03 -9.23 44.23
C ILE A 187 -11.73 -8.65 45.62
N ASN A 188 -10.92 -7.58 45.69
CA ASN A 188 -10.59 -6.94 46.96
C ASN A 188 -11.84 -6.34 47.64
N GLU A 189 -12.75 -5.72 46.88
CA GLU A 189 -14.01 -5.22 47.42
C GLU A 189 -14.95 -6.35 47.89
N MET A 190 -15.02 -7.46 47.14
CA MET A 190 -15.81 -8.63 47.52
C MET A 190 -15.30 -9.26 48.81
N ASN A 191 -13.98 -9.44 48.94
CA ASN A 191 -13.36 -9.95 50.18
C ASN A 191 -13.71 -9.07 51.38
N ARG A 192 -13.66 -7.74 51.22
CA ARG A 192 -14.00 -6.79 52.28
C ARG A 192 -15.47 -6.88 52.72
N LYS A 193 -16.39 -7.15 51.78
CA LYS A 193 -17.82 -7.36 52.07
C LYS A 193 -18.09 -8.71 52.74
N MET A 194 -17.36 -9.76 52.36
CA MET A 194 -17.46 -11.07 53.01
C MET A 194 -16.96 -11.04 54.45
N GLU A 195 -15.85 -10.34 54.73
CA GLU A 195 -15.37 -10.15 56.11
C GLU A 195 -16.37 -9.40 57.01
N GLN A 196 -17.13 -8.45 56.45
CA GLN A 196 -18.17 -7.73 57.21
C GLN A 196 -19.36 -8.61 57.63
N GLY A 197 -19.68 -9.68 56.88
CA GLY A 197 -20.77 -10.60 57.24
C GLY A 197 -20.50 -11.41 58.52
N SER A 198 -19.24 -11.76 58.76
CA SER A 198 -18.84 -12.57 59.93
C SER A 198 -18.95 -11.83 61.27
N MET A 199 -18.80 -10.50 61.30
CA MET A 199 -18.90 -9.72 62.54
C MET A 199 -20.34 -9.60 63.04
N LYS A 200 -21.32 -9.55 62.14
CA LYS A 200 -22.74 -9.35 62.50
C LYS A 200 -23.33 -10.58 63.20
N LEU A 201 -23.04 -11.77 62.66
CA LEU A 201 -23.46 -13.05 63.23
C LEU A 201 -22.89 -13.27 64.65
N GLN A 202 -21.69 -12.75 64.92
CA GLN A 202 -21.01 -12.91 66.21
C GLN A 202 -21.52 -11.94 67.29
N GLY A 203 -22.13 -10.81 66.92
CA GLY A 203 -22.79 -9.86 67.83
C GLY A 203 -24.14 -10.38 68.33
N GLU A 204 -24.98 -10.87 67.41
CA GLU A 204 -26.30 -11.43 67.72
C GLU A 204 -26.22 -12.59 68.73
N VAL A 205 -25.16 -13.41 68.67
CA VAL A 205 -24.93 -14.51 69.63
C VAL A 205 -24.68 -14.00 71.06
N GLN A 206 -24.03 -12.84 71.24
CA GLN A 206 -23.78 -12.29 72.58
C GLN A 206 -25.05 -11.68 73.19
N GLU A 207 -25.87 -11.02 72.38
CA GLU A 207 -27.17 -10.48 72.78
C GLU A 207 -28.07 -11.60 73.31
N ILE A 208 -28.17 -12.70 72.55
CA ILE A 208 -28.94 -13.90 72.94
C ILE A 208 -28.43 -14.49 74.27
N ALA A 209 -27.11 -14.49 74.49
CA ALA A 209 -26.51 -15.02 75.71
C ALA A 209 -26.82 -14.16 76.95
N ILE A 210 -26.81 -12.83 76.81
CA ILE A 210 -27.17 -11.89 77.88
C ILE A 210 -28.63 -12.08 78.29
N GLU A 211 -29.54 -12.15 77.31
CA GLU A 211 -30.96 -12.31 77.61
C GLU A 211 -31.28 -13.64 78.29
N SER A 212 -30.68 -14.73 77.78
CA SER A 212 -30.88 -16.07 78.33
C SER A 212 -30.43 -16.13 79.78
N PHE A 213 -29.28 -15.54 80.10
CA PHE A 213 -28.77 -15.45 81.47
C PHE A 213 -29.71 -14.66 82.40
N LEU A 214 -30.20 -13.50 81.97
CA LEU A 214 -31.10 -12.67 82.78
C LEU A 214 -32.43 -13.38 83.05
N LYS A 215 -33.01 -14.04 82.04
CA LYS A 215 -34.28 -14.79 82.17
C LYS A 215 -34.14 -16.00 83.10
N GLU A 216 -33.00 -16.69 83.07
CA GLU A 216 -32.75 -17.84 83.93
C GLU A 216 -32.53 -17.44 85.40
N LYS A 217 -31.74 -16.38 85.63
CA LYS A 217 -31.32 -15.98 86.98
C LYS A 217 -32.38 -15.18 87.74
N PHE A 218 -33.21 -14.38 87.05
CA PHE A 218 -34.18 -13.47 87.67
C PHE A 218 -35.62 -13.78 87.25
N GLN A 219 -36.17 -14.88 87.75
CA GLN A 219 -37.51 -15.38 87.38
C GLN A 219 -38.68 -14.44 87.75
N THR A 220 -38.47 -13.54 88.72
CA THR A 220 -39.49 -12.57 89.15
C THR A 220 -39.46 -11.29 88.32
N ASP A 221 -38.35 -11.01 87.63
CA ASP A 221 -38.16 -9.79 86.85
C ASP A 221 -38.60 -9.98 85.39
N VAL A 222 -38.85 -8.88 84.68
CA VAL A 222 -39.27 -8.92 83.28
C VAL A 222 -38.13 -8.46 82.38
N VAL A 223 -37.63 -9.37 81.53
CA VAL A 223 -36.62 -9.07 80.51
C VAL A 223 -37.33 -8.80 79.18
N THR A 224 -37.19 -7.57 78.67
CA THR A 224 -37.77 -7.15 77.38
C THR A 224 -36.66 -6.94 76.35
N GLU A 225 -36.73 -7.70 75.26
CA GLU A 225 -35.86 -7.54 74.08
C GLU A 225 -36.25 -6.28 73.29
N ILE A 226 -35.26 -5.51 72.85
CA ILE A 226 -35.47 -4.43 71.89
C ILE A 226 -35.02 -4.94 70.52
N LYS A 227 -35.99 -5.21 69.64
CA LYS A 227 -35.75 -5.83 68.33
C LYS A 227 -34.70 -5.08 67.50
N SER A 228 -33.79 -5.85 66.89
CA SER A 228 -32.77 -5.38 65.96
C SER A 228 -33.38 -4.55 64.83
N GLY A 229 -33.15 -3.23 64.86
CA GLY A 229 -33.70 -2.25 63.90
C GLY A 229 -34.47 -1.08 64.54
N ALA A 230 -34.87 -1.17 65.81
CA ALA A 230 -35.30 -0.01 66.59
C ALA A 230 -34.09 0.64 67.27
N ARG A 231 -33.98 1.97 67.25
CA ARG A 231 -32.92 2.67 68.00
C ARG A 231 -33.07 2.39 69.50
N GLY A 232 -32.02 1.88 70.12
CA GLY A 232 -31.93 1.57 71.54
C GLY A 232 -31.08 0.32 71.78
N ALA A 233 -30.59 0.19 73.01
CA ALA A 233 -29.81 -0.92 73.50
C ALA A 233 -30.52 -2.27 73.45
N ASP A 234 -29.75 -3.33 73.65
CA ASP A 234 -30.12 -4.71 73.36
C ASP A 234 -31.30 -5.22 74.22
N CYS A 235 -31.26 -5.00 75.55
CA CYS A 235 -32.37 -5.43 76.42
C CYS A 235 -32.60 -4.55 77.66
N ILE A 236 -33.80 -4.65 78.22
CA ILE A 236 -34.19 -3.99 79.48
C ILE A 236 -34.59 -5.03 80.51
N LEU A 237 -33.99 -4.98 81.69
CA LEU A 237 -34.46 -5.69 82.88
C LEU A 237 -35.34 -4.76 83.71
N THR A 238 -36.61 -5.12 83.86
CA THR A 238 -37.54 -4.43 84.76
C THR A 238 -37.64 -5.21 86.07
N ILE A 239 -37.18 -4.61 87.15
CA ILE A 239 -37.02 -5.25 88.46
C ILE A 239 -38.36 -5.26 89.21
N ARG A 240 -38.75 -6.42 89.72
CA ARG A 240 -39.94 -6.63 90.56
C ARG A 240 -39.64 -7.55 91.74
N GLU A 241 -40.20 -7.25 92.91
CA GLU A 241 -40.00 -8.08 94.12
C GLU A 241 -40.84 -9.37 94.09
N LYS A 242 -42.00 -9.32 93.42
CA LYS A 242 -42.88 -10.46 93.14
C LYS A 242 -43.34 -10.35 91.69
N SER A 243 -43.65 -11.46 91.03
CA SER A 243 -44.02 -11.49 89.60
C SER A 243 -45.17 -10.52 89.23
N ASP A 244 -46.13 -10.31 90.16
CA ASP A 244 -47.26 -9.37 90.03
C ASP A 244 -47.10 -8.07 90.86
N GLY A 245 -45.89 -7.76 91.31
CA GLY A 245 -45.59 -6.55 92.09
C GLY A 245 -45.37 -5.29 91.24
N PRO A 246 -45.37 -4.08 91.87
CA PRO A 246 -45.05 -2.84 91.18
C PRO A 246 -43.61 -2.84 90.64
N GLU A 247 -43.36 -2.06 89.59
CA GLU A 247 -42.02 -1.86 89.02
C GLU A 247 -41.17 -1.04 89.99
N MET A 248 -40.07 -1.63 90.46
CA MET A 248 -39.18 -0.99 91.44
C MET A 248 -38.04 -0.22 90.75
N GLY A 249 -37.71 -0.58 89.50
CA GLY A 249 -36.72 0.12 88.69
C GLY A 249 -36.33 -0.65 87.43
N LYS A 250 -35.52 -0.04 86.58
CA LYS A 250 -35.12 -0.57 85.26
C LYS A 250 -33.61 -0.50 85.08
N ILE A 251 -33.02 -1.62 84.69
CA ILE A 251 -31.62 -1.71 84.26
C ILE A 251 -31.58 -1.91 82.75
N TYR A 252 -30.85 -1.03 82.07
CA TYR A 252 -30.65 -1.05 80.62
C TYR A 252 -29.35 -1.74 80.27
N PHE A 253 -29.36 -2.61 79.26
CA PHE A 253 -28.18 -3.38 78.87
C PHE A 253 -27.83 -3.13 77.41
N GLU A 254 -26.55 -2.85 77.15
CA GLU A 254 -25.97 -2.74 75.82
C GLU A 254 -24.75 -3.64 75.74
N SER A 255 -24.62 -4.41 74.66
CA SER A 255 -23.45 -5.20 74.36
C SER A 255 -22.66 -4.63 73.19
N LYS A 256 -21.34 -4.54 73.35
CA LYS A 256 -20.42 -4.05 72.32
C LYS A 256 -19.25 -5.00 72.14
N ARG A 257 -19.30 -5.77 71.05
CA ARG A 257 -18.24 -6.65 70.58
C ARG A 257 -17.39 -5.93 69.53
N THR A 258 -16.34 -5.25 69.98
CA THR A 258 -15.39 -4.62 69.07
C THR A 258 -13.97 -4.70 69.63
N LYS A 259 -12.98 -4.44 68.76
CA LYS A 259 -11.55 -4.46 69.13
C LYS A 259 -11.06 -3.16 69.79
N HIS A 260 -11.81 -2.07 69.66
CA HIS A 260 -11.40 -0.75 70.13
C HIS A 260 -12.59 -0.02 70.75
N PHE A 261 -12.47 0.33 72.02
CA PHE A 261 -13.49 1.10 72.73
C PHE A 261 -13.64 2.51 72.13
N GLN A 262 -14.88 2.98 71.94
CA GLN A 262 -15.16 4.35 71.53
C GLN A 262 -16.00 5.07 72.59
N ASN A 263 -15.51 6.20 73.09
CA ASN A 263 -16.23 7.00 74.10
C ASN A 263 -17.63 7.46 73.62
N SER A 264 -17.84 7.61 72.31
CA SER A 264 -19.14 7.95 71.72
C SER A 264 -20.26 6.93 72.03
N TRP A 265 -19.93 5.70 72.43
CA TRP A 265 -20.94 4.71 72.83
C TRP A 265 -21.60 5.08 74.16
N ILE A 266 -20.83 5.64 75.10
CA ILE A 266 -21.34 6.07 76.41
C ILE A 266 -22.36 7.19 76.21
N GLU A 267 -22.07 8.16 75.35
CA GLU A 267 -22.96 9.29 75.06
C GLU A 267 -24.28 8.83 74.44
N LYS A 268 -24.21 7.93 73.45
CA LYS A 268 -25.40 7.36 72.79
C LYS A 268 -26.23 6.51 73.76
N PHE A 269 -25.57 5.62 74.49
CA PHE A 269 -26.23 4.72 75.44
C PHE A 269 -26.97 5.50 76.54
N LYS A 270 -26.36 6.55 77.08
CA LYS A 270 -27.05 7.47 78.00
C LYS A 270 -28.26 8.16 77.38
N GLY A 271 -28.17 8.55 76.10
CA GLY A 271 -29.30 9.10 75.36
C GLY A 271 -30.48 8.13 75.31
N ASP A 272 -30.19 6.85 75.07
CA ASP A 272 -31.19 5.79 75.00
C ASP A 272 -31.76 5.43 76.38
N MET A 273 -30.92 5.39 77.43
CA MET A 273 -31.36 5.24 78.83
C MET A 273 -32.39 6.30 79.22
N ARG A 274 -32.15 7.57 78.85
CA ARG A 274 -33.09 8.67 79.12
C ARG A 274 -34.43 8.48 78.41
N GLN A 275 -34.41 8.07 77.14
CA GLN A 275 -35.65 7.81 76.39
C GLN A 275 -36.46 6.66 76.98
N LYS A 276 -35.79 5.63 77.49
CA LYS A 276 -36.42 4.44 78.09
C LYS A 276 -36.71 4.56 79.58
N LYS A 277 -36.35 5.70 80.20
CA LYS A 277 -36.47 5.95 81.65
C LYS A 277 -35.84 4.81 82.47
N ALA A 278 -34.63 4.41 82.10
CA ALA A 278 -33.86 3.43 82.84
C ALA A 278 -33.09 4.10 83.99
N ASP A 279 -33.09 3.45 85.15
CA ASP A 279 -32.46 3.96 86.38
C ASP A 279 -30.95 3.64 86.43
N LEU A 280 -30.55 2.51 85.84
CA LEU A 280 -29.15 2.11 85.70
C LEU A 280 -28.87 1.60 84.29
N GLY A 281 -27.62 1.75 83.85
CA GLY A 281 -27.15 1.27 82.56
C GLY A 281 -25.91 0.41 82.72
N ILE A 282 -25.90 -0.75 82.08
CA ILE A 282 -24.78 -1.69 82.07
C ILE A 282 -24.35 -1.90 80.61
N LEU A 283 -23.12 -1.52 80.30
CA LEU A 283 -22.47 -1.73 79.01
C LEU A 283 -21.52 -2.92 79.12
N VAL A 284 -21.90 -4.02 78.46
CA VAL A 284 -21.13 -5.25 78.37
C VAL A 284 -20.16 -5.17 77.20
N THR A 285 -18.86 -5.13 77.44
CA THR A 285 -17.85 -5.03 76.37
C THR A 285 -16.71 -6.02 76.52
N GLN A 286 -16.05 -6.35 75.41
CA GLN A 286 -14.83 -7.17 75.42
C GLN A 286 -13.56 -6.34 75.69
N VAL A 287 -13.60 -5.03 75.40
CA VAL A 287 -12.44 -4.14 75.53
C VAL A 287 -12.86 -2.95 76.39
N MET A 288 -12.24 -2.84 77.56
CA MET A 288 -12.49 -1.74 78.49
C MET A 288 -11.93 -0.41 77.93
N PRO A 289 -12.47 0.74 78.37
CA PRO A 289 -11.87 2.04 78.12
C PRO A 289 -10.40 2.08 78.57
N SER A 290 -9.57 2.90 77.91
CA SER A 290 -8.13 2.98 78.19
C SER A 290 -7.75 3.39 79.62
N ASP A 291 -8.69 3.99 80.34
CA ASP A 291 -8.59 4.47 81.72
C ASP A 291 -9.17 3.49 82.75
N MET A 292 -9.59 2.29 82.34
CA MET A 292 -10.14 1.25 83.21
C MET A 292 -9.55 -0.12 82.88
N GLU A 293 -9.01 -0.81 83.89
CA GLU A 293 -8.49 -2.18 83.72
C GLU A 293 -9.53 -3.26 84.06
N HIS A 294 -10.51 -2.95 84.93
CA HIS A 294 -11.53 -3.88 85.44
C HIS A 294 -12.92 -3.24 85.46
N MET A 295 -13.97 -4.04 85.70
CA MET A 295 -15.34 -3.53 85.80
C MET A 295 -15.47 -2.32 86.73
N GLY A 296 -16.32 -1.36 86.36
CA GLY A 296 -16.54 -0.16 87.16
C GLY A 296 -17.54 0.80 86.54
N GLU A 297 -17.82 1.88 87.24
CA GLU A 297 -18.68 2.95 86.74
C GLU A 297 -17.86 4.01 86.00
N LYS A 298 -18.26 4.33 84.77
CA LYS A 298 -17.69 5.42 83.99
C LYS A 298 -18.78 6.34 83.48
N ASP A 299 -18.64 7.61 83.85
CA ASP A 299 -19.58 8.68 83.53
C ASP A 299 -21.05 8.35 83.89
N GLY A 300 -21.35 7.52 84.89
CA GLY A 300 -22.74 7.14 85.22
C GLY A 300 -23.27 5.91 84.49
N VAL A 301 -22.40 5.17 83.78
CA VAL A 301 -22.72 3.88 83.16
C VAL A 301 -21.79 2.82 83.73
N TRP A 302 -22.35 1.69 84.15
CA TRP A 302 -21.57 0.55 84.60
C TRP A 302 -21.00 -0.20 83.41
N MET A 303 -19.71 -0.48 83.45
CA MET A 303 -18.97 -1.13 82.37
C MET A 303 -18.39 -2.42 82.90
N CYS A 304 -18.62 -3.52 82.19
CA CYS A 304 -18.11 -4.81 82.59
C CYS A 304 -17.95 -5.75 81.39
N THR A 305 -17.17 -6.81 81.57
CA THR A 305 -17.16 -7.94 80.65
C THR A 305 -18.39 -8.83 80.87
N PHE A 306 -18.62 -9.78 79.95
CA PHE A 306 -19.76 -10.71 80.07
C PHE A 306 -19.65 -11.61 81.32
N GLU A 307 -18.45 -11.99 81.72
CA GLU A 307 -18.21 -12.82 82.91
C GLU A 307 -18.50 -12.03 84.19
N GLU A 308 -18.01 -10.79 84.26
CA GLU A 308 -18.23 -9.88 85.39
C GLU A 308 -19.70 -9.46 85.54
N MET A 309 -20.42 -9.32 84.42
CA MET A 309 -21.85 -8.99 84.40
C MET A 309 -22.67 -9.96 85.26
N GLN A 310 -22.31 -11.24 85.26
CA GLN A 310 -23.04 -12.27 86.01
C GLN A 310 -23.02 -12.04 87.53
N VAL A 311 -21.98 -11.37 88.03
CA VAL A 311 -21.80 -11.01 89.44
C VAL A 311 -22.31 -9.60 89.72
N LEU A 312 -22.12 -8.67 88.78
CA LEU A 312 -22.48 -7.26 88.93
C LEU A 312 -24.01 -7.06 88.96
N VAL A 313 -24.76 -7.75 88.09
CA VAL A 313 -26.21 -7.54 87.96
C VAL A 313 -26.98 -7.84 89.26
N PRO A 314 -26.75 -8.96 89.98
CA PRO A 314 -27.41 -9.20 91.27
C PRO A 314 -27.19 -8.07 92.28
N ILE A 315 -25.96 -7.55 92.36
CA ILE A 315 -25.61 -6.49 93.32
C ILE A 315 -26.34 -5.19 92.98
N LEU A 316 -26.30 -4.80 91.70
CA LEU A 316 -26.99 -3.59 91.23
C LEU A 316 -28.51 -3.72 91.36
N ARG A 317 -29.07 -4.90 91.13
CA ARG A 317 -30.50 -5.17 91.35
C ARG A 317 -30.92 -4.91 92.80
N ASP A 318 -30.18 -5.44 93.78
CA ASP A 318 -30.49 -5.23 95.20
C ASP A 318 -30.33 -3.77 95.61
N SER A 319 -29.36 -3.05 95.01
CA SER A 319 -29.21 -1.60 95.18
C SER A 319 -30.44 -0.83 94.68
N VAL A 320 -30.94 -1.15 93.48
CA VAL A 320 -32.16 -0.52 92.92
C VAL A 320 -33.37 -0.77 93.83
N ILE A 321 -33.56 -2.01 94.31
CA ILE A 321 -34.67 -2.34 95.22
C ILE A 321 -34.57 -1.53 96.52
N SER A 322 -33.36 -1.38 97.06
CA SER A 322 -33.11 -0.64 98.30
C SER A 322 -33.39 0.86 98.13
N VAL A 323 -32.95 1.45 97.01
CA VAL A 323 -33.22 2.86 96.68
C VAL A 323 -34.70 3.10 96.45
N ALA A 324 -35.39 2.21 95.72
CA ALA A 324 -36.83 2.32 95.50
C ALA A 324 -37.64 2.31 96.81
N LYS A 325 -37.29 1.41 97.74
CA LYS A 325 -37.89 1.34 99.08
C LYS A 325 -37.64 2.62 99.91
N ALA A 326 -36.46 3.24 99.76
CA ALA A 326 -36.14 4.49 100.43
C ALA A 326 -36.85 5.70 99.78
N ALA A 327 -36.96 5.73 98.45
CA ALA A 327 -37.63 6.79 97.71
C ALA A 327 -39.13 6.85 98.04
N GLU A 328 -39.79 5.69 98.17
CA GLU A 328 -41.19 5.58 98.60
C GLU A 328 -41.43 6.21 99.99
N GLN A 329 -40.44 6.18 100.87
CA GLN A 329 -40.50 6.84 102.19
C GLN A 329 -40.30 8.37 102.12
N SER A 330 -39.71 8.89 101.05
CA SER A 330 -39.28 10.29 100.92
C SER A 330 -40.25 11.21 100.14
N ASN A 331 -41.25 10.66 99.45
CA ASN A 331 -42.08 11.38 98.47
C ASN A 331 -43.10 12.38 99.06
N ASN A 332 -42.81 12.94 100.23
CA ASN A 332 -43.52 14.04 100.87
C ASN A 332 -42.66 15.33 100.82
N GLN A 333 -42.67 16.09 99.70
CA GLN A 333 -42.71 17.58 99.60
C GLN A 333 -42.12 18.21 98.29
N ASP A 334 -42.94 19.02 97.60
CA ASP A 334 -42.78 20.31 96.83
C ASP A 334 -41.44 20.76 96.18
N THR A 335 -41.30 21.47 95.03
CA THR A 335 -42.14 22.03 93.94
C THR A 335 -41.24 22.47 92.73
N LYS A 336 -41.82 22.50 91.52
CA LYS A 336 -41.25 22.70 90.14
C LYS A 336 -40.08 23.69 89.90
N MET A 337 -39.80 24.65 90.78
CA MET A 337 -38.66 25.59 90.58
C MET A 337 -37.30 24.90 90.72
N ALA A 338 -37.22 23.88 91.59
CA ALA A 338 -36.02 23.05 91.70
C ALA A 338 -35.70 22.35 90.36
N MET A 339 -36.73 21.84 89.67
CA MET A 339 -36.57 21.14 88.39
C MET A 339 -36.01 22.02 87.27
N LEU A 340 -36.34 23.31 87.23
CA LEU A 340 -35.81 24.23 86.22
C LEU A 340 -34.35 24.60 86.47
N TYR A 341 -33.98 24.82 87.73
CA TYR A 341 -32.60 25.12 88.11
C TYR A 341 -31.70 23.89 87.86
N GLU A 342 -32.22 22.70 88.20
CA GLU A 342 -31.58 21.42 87.94
C GLU A 342 -31.43 21.15 86.43
N TYR A 343 -32.41 21.53 85.62
CA TYR A 343 -32.32 21.42 84.16
C TYR A 343 -31.29 22.35 83.51
N LEU A 344 -31.21 23.62 83.93
CA LEU A 344 -30.24 24.57 83.35
C LEU A 344 -28.78 24.23 83.68
N ILE A 345 -28.55 23.57 84.82
CA ILE A 345 -27.24 23.06 85.24
C ILE A 345 -27.03 21.62 84.73
N SER A 346 -28.10 20.98 84.23
CA SER A 346 -28.02 19.61 83.77
C SER A 346 -27.06 19.46 82.60
N ASN A 347 -26.44 18.30 82.57
CA ASN A 347 -25.68 17.87 81.41
C ASN A 347 -26.55 17.81 80.13
N GLU A 348 -27.88 17.64 80.27
CA GLU A 348 -28.81 17.62 79.14
C GLU A 348 -28.85 18.97 78.40
N PHE A 349 -28.96 20.09 79.13
CA PHE A 349 -28.96 21.42 78.52
C PHE A 349 -27.63 21.75 77.84
N ARG A 350 -26.50 21.41 78.47
CA ARG A 350 -25.16 21.61 77.88
C ARG A 350 -25.01 20.86 76.56
N MET A 351 -25.39 19.58 76.53
CA MET A 351 -25.33 18.76 75.31
C MET A 351 -26.21 19.32 74.18
N GLN A 352 -27.39 19.87 74.51
CA GLN A 352 -28.26 20.50 73.51
C GLN A 352 -27.61 21.75 72.90
N MET A 353 -26.94 22.57 73.70
CA MET A 353 -26.25 23.77 73.22
C MET A 353 -25.02 23.44 72.36
N GLU A 354 -24.22 22.43 72.74
CA GLU A 354 -23.06 21.99 71.98
C GLU A 354 -23.46 21.48 70.58
N ALA A 355 -24.53 20.69 70.50
CA ALA A 355 -25.06 20.20 69.22
C ALA A 355 -25.48 21.33 68.26
N ILE A 356 -26.04 22.42 68.78
CA ILE A 356 -26.42 23.58 67.97
C ILE A 356 -25.17 24.28 67.41
N VAL A 357 -24.14 24.47 68.23
CA VAL A 357 -22.89 25.15 67.82
C VAL A 357 -22.12 24.34 66.78
N GLU A 358 -22.08 23.01 66.92
CA GLU A 358 -21.47 22.13 65.93
C GLU A 358 -22.15 22.24 64.56
N GLY A 359 -23.49 22.24 64.53
CA GLY A 359 -24.26 22.39 63.30
C GLY A 359 -23.96 23.71 62.57
N PHE A 360 -23.85 24.83 63.29
CA PHE A 360 -23.49 26.12 62.69
C PHE A 360 -22.06 26.15 62.15
N THR A 361 -21.13 25.48 62.83
CA THR A 361 -19.72 25.43 62.41
C THR A 361 -19.58 24.67 61.09
N GLN A 362 -20.26 23.54 60.96
CA GLN A 362 -20.25 22.74 59.73
C GLN A 362 -20.81 23.50 58.52
N LEU A 363 -21.94 24.19 58.69
CA LEU A 363 -22.56 25.00 57.62
C LEU A 363 -21.64 26.12 57.11
N LYS A 364 -20.88 26.75 58.02
CA LYS A 364 -19.92 27.79 57.66
C LYS A 364 -18.77 27.24 56.81
N GLU A 365 -18.23 26.08 57.16
CA GLU A 365 -17.15 25.46 56.39
C GLU A 365 -17.56 25.05 54.98
N GLU A 366 -18.78 24.53 54.82
CA GLU A 366 -19.33 24.15 53.51
C GLU A 366 -19.44 25.37 52.58
N LEU A 367 -19.97 26.49 53.09
CA LEU A 367 -20.07 27.74 52.33
C LEU A 367 -18.70 28.28 51.89
N ASP A 368 -17.69 28.22 52.75
CA ASP A 368 -16.34 28.70 52.41
C ASP A 368 -15.60 27.78 51.43
N ARG A 369 -15.94 26.48 51.40
CA ARG A 369 -15.48 25.56 50.35
C ARG A 369 -16.09 25.92 49.00
N GLU A 370 -17.40 26.18 48.95
CA GLU A 370 -18.10 26.56 47.71
C GLU A 370 -17.57 27.86 47.11
N LYS A 371 -17.37 28.90 47.94
CA LYS A 371 -16.80 30.18 47.49
C LYS A 371 -15.46 30.00 46.78
N ARG A 372 -14.55 29.21 47.36
CA ARG A 372 -13.22 28.93 46.77
C ARG A 372 -13.32 28.21 45.44
N ALA A 373 -14.19 27.20 45.34
CA ALA A 373 -14.41 26.48 44.09
C ALA A 373 -14.97 27.41 43.00
N MET A 374 -15.93 28.26 43.35
CA MET A 374 -16.57 29.18 42.41
C MET A 374 -15.59 30.24 41.87
N HIS A 375 -14.71 30.79 42.72
CA HIS A 375 -13.65 31.71 42.27
C HIS A 375 -12.74 31.10 41.20
N SER A 376 -12.36 29.83 41.34
CA SER A 376 -11.56 29.12 40.33
C SER A 376 -12.31 28.95 39.02
N ILE A 377 -13.61 28.59 39.09
CA ILE A 377 -14.48 28.45 37.91
C ILE A 377 -14.61 29.78 37.17
N TRP A 378 -14.83 30.88 37.89
CA TRP A 378 -14.91 32.21 37.30
C TRP A 378 -13.62 32.59 36.58
N LYS A 379 -12.45 32.41 37.22
CA LYS A 379 -11.17 32.74 36.59
C LYS A 379 -10.90 31.93 35.32
N ARG A 380 -11.30 30.65 35.30
CA ARG A 380 -11.19 29.80 34.11
C ARG A 380 -12.09 30.29 32.97
N ARG A 381 -13.35 30.66 33.28
CA ARG A 381 -14.30 31.19 32.29
C ARG A 381 -13.85 32.54 31.73
N GLU A 382 -13.33 33.42 32.58
CA GLU A 382 -12.76 34.71 32.17
C GLU A 382 -11.65 34.52 31.12
N LYS A 383 -10.67 33.64 31.37
CA LYS A 383 -9.61 33.34 30.39
C LYS A 383 -10.14 32.77 29.06
N GLN A 384 -11.22 31.97 29.11
CA GLN A 384 -11.83 31.44 27.89
C GLN A 384 -12.50 32.54 27.08
N ILE A 385 -13.22 33.44 27.74
CA ILE A 385 -13.87 34.60 27.11
C ILE A 385 -12.81 35.51 26.48
N GLU A 386 -11.74 35.84 27.21
CA GLU A 386 -10.62 36.64 26.68
C GLU A 386 -10.01 36.02 25.43
N LYS A 387 -9.77 34.70 25.43
CA LYS A 387 -9.22 33.98 24.27
C LYS A 387 -10.13 34.07 23.05
N VAL A 388 -11.45 33.89 23.24
CA VAL A 388 -12.42 33.98 22.15
C VAL A 388 -12.45 35.41 21.60
N LEU A 389 -12.50 36.41 22.48
CA LEU A 389 -12.55 37.81 22.10
C LEU A 389 -11.29 38.25 21.33
N LEU A 390 -10.11 37.83 21.80
CA LEU A 390 -8.83 38.07 21.13
C LEU A 390 -8.82 37.44 19.72
N ASN A 391 -9.26 36.19 19.59
CA ASN A 391 -9.35 35.52 18.29
C ASN A 391 -10.33 36.22 17.34
N THR A 392 -11.50 36.65 17.85
CA THR A 392 -12.48 37.40 17.06
C THR A 392 -11.89 38.73 16.59
N ASN A 393 -11.15 39.45 17.45
CA ASN A 393 -10.45 40.68 17.06
C ASN A 393 -9.38 40.44 15.99
N HIS A 394 -8.56 39.38 16.13
CA HIS A 394 -7.57 39.03 15.12
C HIS A 394 -8.20 38.69 13.77
N LEU A 395 -9.30 37.92 13.77
CA LEU A 395 -10.02 37.55 12.57
C LEU A 395 -10.64 38.77 11.89
N TYR A 396 -11.31 39.63 12.65
CA TYR A 396 -11.89 40.88 12.14
C TYR A 396 -10.81 41.82 11.58
N GLY A 397 -9.69 41.99 12.29
CA GLY A 397 -8.55 42.79 11.82
C GLY A 397 -7.90 42.25 10.55
N SER A 398 -7.72 40.92 10.46
CA SER A 398 -7.16 40.27 9.26
C SER A 398 -8.08 40.44 8.05
N ILE A 399 -9.38 40.23 8.24
CA ILE A 399 -10.39 40.37 7.20
C ILE A 399 -10.48 41.82 6.69
N ARG A 400 -10.44 42.82 7.60
CA ARG A 400 -10.41 44.25 7.24
C ARG A 400 -9.12 44.63 6.51
N GLY A 401 -7.99 44.04 6.90
CA GLY A 401 -6.70 44.25 6.22
C GLY A 401 -6.69 43.74 4.78
N ILE A 402 -7.41 42.66 4.48
CA ILE A 402 -7.49 42.06 3.14
C ILE A 402 -8.53 42.75 2.25
N ALA A 403 -9.71 43.05 2.79
CA ALA A 403 -10.86 43.57 2.01
C ALA A 403 -10.97 45.10 2.00
N GLY A 404 -10.10 45.82 2.72
CA GLY A 404 -10.16 47.27 2.83
C GLY A 404 -11.50 47.77 3.42
N ASN A 405 -11.97 48.93 2.95
CA ASN A 405 -13.20 49.57 3.45
C ASN A 405 -14.51 48.94 2.95
N GLU A 406 -14.48 47.80 2.24
CA GLU A 406 -15.70 47.17 1.71
C GLU A 406 -16.48 46.36 2.76
N ILE A 407 -15.91 46.11 3.94
CA ILE A 407 -16.55 45.35 5.02
C ILE A 407 -17.26 46.29 5.99
N LYS A 408 -18.56 46.05 6.21
CA LYS A 408 -19.37 46.77 7.19
C LYS A 408 -18.77 46.64 8.59
N THR A 409 -18.60 47.78 9.27
CA THR A 409 -17.98 47.82 10.57
C THR A 409 -18.88 47.26 11.67
N ILE A 410 -18.28 46.50 12.60
CA ILE A 410 -18.94 46.01 13.80
C ILE A 410 -18.54 46.92 14.97
N LYS A 411 -19.49 47.73 15.46
CA LYS A 411 -19.27 48.75 16.50
C LYS A 411 -18.60 48.22 17.78
N SER A 412 -18.84 46.98 18.17
CA SER A 412 -18.28 46.38 19.39
C SER A 412 -16.81 45.96 19.30
N LEU A 413 -16.18 46.08 18.12
CA LEU A 413 -14.80 45.67 17.85
C LEU A 413 -13.91 46.83 17.37
N GLU A 414 -14.41 48.07 17.41
CA GLU A 414 -13.62 49.27 17.15
C GLU A 414 -13.23 49.97 18.45
N ILE A 415 -12.10 50.67 18.40
CA ILE A 415 -11.68 51.63 19.43
C ILE A 415 -12.50 52.90 19.16
N GLU A 416 -13.25 53.38 20.14
CA GLU A 416 -13.94 54.69 20.06
C GLU A 416 -12.96 55.84 19.83
#